data_AF-A0A7H4PP42-F1
#
_entry.id   AF-A0A7H4PP42-F1
#
_cell.length_a   1.000
_cell.length_b   1.000
_cell.length_c   1.000
_cell.angle_alpha   90.00
_cell.angle_beta   90.00
_cell.angle_gamma   90.00
#
_symmetry.space_group_name_H-M   'P 1'
#
loop_
_entity.id
_entity.type
_entity.pdbx_description
1 polymer ?
#
loop_
_entity_poly.entity_id
_entity_poly.type
_entity_poly.pdbx_seq_one_letter_code
_entity_poly.pdbx_strand_id
1 'polypeptide(L)' 'MVSPYPVRNEQFAHALGHALNRPAIFRVPAAAIRLLMGESSVLVLGGQRALPKRLEAAGFGFRWYDLEEALANVLR' A
#
# COMPACT_ATOMS: atom_id res chain seq x y z
N MET A 1 -2.63 1.91 -12.88
CA MET A 1 -4.01 1.79 -12.36
C MET A 1 -3.94 1.83 -10.84
N VAL A 2 -4.88 2.45 -10.14
CA VAL A 2 -4.89 2.60 -8.67
C VAL A 2 -6.29 2.33 -8.14
N SER A 3 -6.42 1.79 -6.92
CA SER A 3 -7.74 1.59 -6.30
C SER A 3 -8.38 2.93 -5.92
N PRO A 4 -9.71 2.99 -5.74
CA PRO A 4 -10.41 4.22 -5.38
C PRO A 4 -10.09 4.73 -3.97
N TYR A 5 -9.53 3.88 -3.10
CA TYR A 5 -9.25 4.20 -1.70
C TYR A 5 -7.73 4.14 -1.43
N PRO A 6 -6.99 5.24 -1.66
CA PRO A 6 -5.58 5.28 -1.34
C PRO A 6 -5.36 5.23 0.17
N VAL A 7 -4.51 4.30 0.61
CA VAL A 7 -4.14 4.11 2.02
C VAL A 7 -2.76 4.70 2.33
N ARG A 8 -2.53 5.07 3.58
CA ARG A 8 -1.18 5.46 4.05
C ARG A 8 -0.32 4.21 4.24
N ASN A 9 1.00 4.36 4.12
CA ASN A 9 1.95 3.26 4.30
C ASN A 9 1.82 2.58 5.68
N GLU A 10 1.50 3.36 6.73
CA GLU A 10 1.23 2.82 8.08
C GLU A 10 0.03 1.87 8.11
N GLN A 11 -1.06 2.23 7.43
CA GLN A 11 -2.27 1.41 7.34
C GLN A 11 -2.01 0.14 6.54
N PHE A 12 -1.25 0.26 5.43
CA PHE A 12 -0.83 -0.87 4.63
C PHE A 12 0.03 -1.86 5.42
N ALA A 13 1.06 -1.37 6.13
CA ALA A 13 1.93 -2.21 6.96
C ALA A 13 1.14 -2.92 8.06
N HIS A 14 0.18 -2.24 8.68
CA HIS A 14 -0.69 -2.84 9.69
C HIS A 14 -1.57 -3.97 9.11
N ALA A 15 -2.28 -3.71 8.02
CA ALA A 15 -3.14 -4.68 7.36
C ALA A 15 -2.35 -5.90 6.85
N LEU A 16 -1.15 -5.68 6.30
CA LEU A 16 -0.23 -6.74 5.89
C LEU A 16 0.22 -7.59 7.07
N GLY A 17 0.59 -6.96 8.18
CA GLY A 17 0.98 -7.66 9.39
C GLY A 17 -0.15 -8.51 9.97
N HIS A 18 -1.38 -7.99 9.96
CA HIS A 18 -2.58 -8.73 10.37
C HIS A 18 -2.80 -9.96 9.47
N ALA A 19 -2.78 -9.78 8.15
CA ALA A 19 -2.97 -10.88 7.19
C ALA A 19 -1.90 -11.98 7.29
N LEU A 20 -0.66 -11.62 7.67
CA LEU A 20 0.45 -12.55 7.88
C LEU A 20 0.54 -13.12 9.31
N ASN A 21 -0.38 -12.77 10.22
CA ASN A 21 -0.27 -13.07 11.65
C ASN A 21 1.06 -12.61 12.29
N ARG A 22 1.65 -11.51 11.79
CA ARG A 22 2.89 -10.91 12.28
C ARG A 22 2.72 -9.41 12.51
N PRO A 23 2.55 -8.93 13.75
CA PRO A 23 2.21 -7.53 14.00
C PRO A 23 3.33 -6.58 13.54
N ALA A 24 2.97 -5.59 12.71
CA ALA A 24 3.89 -4.61 12.14
C ALA A 24 4.12 -3.41 13.09
N ILE A 25 4.81 -3.65 14.20
CA ILE A 25 5.00 -2.66 15.29
C ILE A 25 6.24 -1.78 15.05
N PHE A 26 7.23 -2.29 14.32
CA PHE A 26 8.50 -1.59 14.12
C PHE A 26 8.44 -0.63 12.94
N ARG A 27 8.70 0.66 13.20
CA ARG A 27 8.82 1.68 12.14
C ARG A 27 10.28 1.77 11.70
N VAL A 28 10.53 1.51 10.43
CA VAL A 28 11.88 1.63 9.86
C VAL A 28 12.20 3.11 9.61
N PRO A 29 13.32 3.64 10.14
CA PRO A 29 13.72 5.02 9.89
C PRO A 29 14.02 5.29 8.41
N ALA A 30 13.68 6.49 7.93
CA ALA A 30 13.97 6.90 6.56
C ALA A 30 15.47 6.81 6.20
N ALA A 31 16.36 7.10 7.15
CA ALA A 31 17.80 6.99 6.96
C ALA A 31 18.25 5.55 6.67
N ALA A 32 17.64 4.56 7.32
CA ALA A 32 17.94 3.15 7.06
C ALA A 32 17.49 2.74 5.64
N ILE A 33 16.30 3.18 5.21
CA ILE A 33 15.81 2.93 3.84
C ILE A 33 16.72 3.61 2.80
N ARG A 34 17.16 4.86 3.06
CA ARG A 34 18.09 5.58 2.18
C ARG A 34 19.44 4.88 2.06
N LEU A 35 19.96 4.33 3.15
CA LEU A 35 21.21 3.59 3.14
C LEU A 35 21.11 2.28 2.33
N LEU A 36 20.00 1.55 2.49
CA LEU A 36 19.80 0.26 1.82
C LEU A 36 19.45 0.41 0.33
N MET A 37 18.67 1.44 -0.03
CA MET A 37 18.10 1.59 -1.38
C MET A 37 18.71 2.73 -2.20
N GLY A 38 19.58 3.56 -1.61
CA GLY A 38 20.19 4.71 -2.28
C GLY A 38 19.14 5.69 -2.82
N GLU A 39 19.28 6.08 -4.09
CA GLU A 39 18.35 7.01 -4.77
C GLU A 39 16.94 6.42 -4.95
N SER A 40 16.81 5.10 -5.05
CA SER A 40 15.50 4.44 -5.20
C SER A 40 14.63 4.50 -3.92
N SER A 41 15.22 4.93 -2.79
CA SER A 41 14.49 5.15 -1.53
C SER A 41 13.33 6.15 -1.68
N VAL A 42 13.38 7.05 -2.67
CA VAL A 42 12.30 8.00 -2.96
C VAL A 42 10.98 7.31 -3.33
N LEU A 43 11.03 6.10 -3.89
CA LEU A 43 9.83 5.33 -4.23
C LEU A 43 9.09 4.80 -3.00
N VAL A 44 9.84 4.51 -1.94
CA VAL A 44 9.31 3.94 -0.69
C VAL A 44 8.97 5.03 0.32
N LEU A 45 9.82 6.05 0.40
CA LEU A 45 9.64 7.20 1.30
C LEU A 45 8.69 8.25 0.71
N GLY A 46 8.54 8.27 -0.61
CA GLY A 46 7.55 9.08 -1.31
C GLY A 46 6.17 8.44 -1.24
N GLY A 47 5.14 9.28 -1.28
CA GLY A 47 3.75 8.85 -1.38
C GLY A 47 3.03 9.63 -2.46
N GLN A 48 2.31 8.95 -3.34
CA GLN A 48 1.46 9.58 -4.34
C GLN A 48 0.00 9.22 -4.07
N ARG A 49 -0.84 10.24 -3.80
CA ARG A 49 -2.29 10.06 -3.68
C ARG A 49 -2.92 10.10 -5.07
N ALA A 50 -2.85 8.98 -5.79
CA ALA A 50 -3.49 8.84 -7.09
C ALA A 50 -4.97 8.43 -6.92
N LEU A 51 -5.87 9.14 -7.58
CA LEU A 51 -7.32 8.84 -7.59
C LEU A 51 -7.76 8.41 -8.98
N PRO A 52 -8.50 7.29 -9.12
CA PRO A 52 -8.82 6.69 -10.41
C PRO A 52 -10.04 7.32 -11.11
N LYS A 53 -10.14 8.66 -11.16
CA LYS A 53 -11.30 9.39 -11.72
C LYS A 53 -11.67 8.96 -13.15
N ARG A 54 -10.68 8.66 -13.98
CA ARG A 54 -10.91 8.21 -15.38
C ARG A 54 -11.43 6.76 -15.46
N LEU A 55 -11.04 5.90 -14.52
CA LEU A 55 -11.51 4.51 -14.48
C LEU A 55 -12.94 4.44 -13.95
N GLU A 56 -13.26 5.25 -12.92
CA GLU A 56 -14.63 5.42 -12.43
C GLU A 56 -15.56 5.95 -13.53
N ALA A 57 -15.14 7.00 -14.24
CA ALA A 57 -15.90 7.54 -15.36
C ALA A 57 -16.09 6.56 -16.53
N ALA A 58 -15.18 5.58 -16.67
CA ALA A 58 -15.27 4.54 -17.69
C ALA A 58 -16.11 3.33 -17.24
N GLY A 59 -16.72 3.37 -16.05
CA GLY A 59 -17.54 2.27 -15.52
C GLY A 59 -16.72 1.04 -15.11
N PHE A 60 -15.43 1.21 -14.80
CA PHE A 60 -14.57 0.09 -14.39
C PHE A 60 -15.01 -0.48 -13.04
N GLY A 61 -15.44 -1.74 -13.02
CA GLY A 61 -15.75 -2.47 -11.79
C GLY A 61 -14.48 -2.92 -11.09
N PHE A 62 -14.22 -2.40 -9.89
CA PHE A 62 -13.09 -2.87 -9.08
C PHE A 62 -13.48 -4.21 -8.42
N ARG A 63 -12.57 -5.20 -8.50
CA ARG A 63 -12.80 -6.50 -7.86
C ARG A 63 -12.64 -6.42 -6.33
N TRP A 64 -11.76 -5.56 -5.86
CA TRP A 64 -11.49 -5.35 -4.43
C TRP A 64 -11.50 -3.86 -4.14
N TYR A 65 -12.40 -3.46 -3.25
CA TYR A 65 -12.49 -2.10 -2.72
C TYR A 65 -11.76 -1.96 -1.38
N ASP A 66 -11.65 -3.07 -0.65
CA ASP A 66 -11.00 -3.13 0.65
C ASP A 66 -9.60 -3.77 0.58
N LEU A 67 -8.67 -3.20 1.34
CA LEU A 67 -7.28 -3.65 1.36
C LEU A 67 -7.13 -5.00 2.06
N GLU A 68 -7.87 -5.24 3.14
CA GLU A 68 -7.78 -6.49 3.91
C GLU A 68 -8.28 -7.67 3.08
N GLU A 69 -9.38 -7.49 2.35
CA GLU A 69 -9.89 -8.52 1.43
C GLU A 69 -8.88 -8.86 0.33
N ALA A 70 -8.23 -7.84 -0.23
CA ALA A 70 -7.21 -8.03 -1.25
C ALA A 70 -5.98 -8.76 -0.70
N LEU A 71 -5.51 -8.39 0.50
CA LEU A 71 -4.37 -9.04 1.15
C LEU A 71 -4.69 -10.49 1.54
N ALA A 72 -5.88 -10.75 2.08
CA ALA A 72 -6.33 -12.09 2.42
C ALA A 72 -6.47 -13.00 1.18
N ASN A 73 -6.75 -12.44 0.01
CA ASN A 73 -6.80 -13.20 -1.23
C ASN A 73 -5.40 -13.57 -1.75
N VAL A 74 -4.44 -12.65 -1.68
CA VAL A 74 -3.08 -12.84 -2.22
C VAL A 74 -2.21 -13.71 -1.30
N LEU A 75 -2.44 -13.66 0.01
CA LEU A 75 -1.65 -14.37 1.02
C LEU A 75 -2.19 -15.77 1.38
N ARG A 76 -3.18 -16.24 0.62
CA ARG A 76 -3.80 -17.56 0.80
C ARG A 76 -3.07 -18.67 0.07
#